data_AF-A0A4V3XAP6-F1
#
_entry.id   AF-A0A4V3XAP6-F1
#
_cell.length_a   1.000
_cell.length_b   1.000
_cell.length_c   1.000
_cell.angle_alpha   90.00
_cell.angle_beta   90.00
_cell.angle_gamma   90.00
#
_symmetry.space_group_name_H-M   'P 1'
#
loop_
_entity.id
_entity.type
_entity.pdbx_description
1 polymer ?
#
loop_
_entity_poly.entity_id
_entity_poly.type
_entity_poly.pdbx_seq_one_letter_code
_entity_poly.pdbx_strand_id
1 'polypeptide(L)'
;MQESSPRQDVTIGILALQGAFAEHQVMFQKVSSKKKAVIVLVRTEEDLGKCDALVIPGGESTTIALLARLAGLLGPLRDFLKKKPVWGTCAGAILLSQAIEGAKKGGQELLGGISVTTARNGWGSQVRSLEIRTFRKLLTPP
;
A
#
# COMPACT_ATOMS: atom_id res chain seq x y z
N MET A 1 -0.24 -9.33 -36.54
CA MET A 1 0.05 -8.61 -35.28
C MET A 1 -1.27 -8.53 -34.54
N GLN A 2 -1.48 -9.32 -33.47
CA GLN A 2 -2.75 -9.32 -32.74
C GLN A 2 -2.76 -8.13 -31.79
N GLU A 3 -3.63 -7.17 -32.09
CA GLU A 3 -4.03 -6.07 -31.22
C GLU A 3 -4.65 -6.68 -29.94
N SER A 4 -3.94 -6.61 -28.81
CA SER A 4 -4.46 -7.09 -27.54
C SER A 4 -5.60 -6.18 -27.07
N SER A 5 -6.83 -6.70 -27.08
CA SER A 5 -8.01 -6.05 -26.51
C SER A 5 -7.71 -5.40 -25.14
N PRO A 6 -8.21 -4.20 -24.83
CA PRO A 6 -7.97 -3.58 -23.54
C PRO A 6 -8.51 -4.50 -22.43
N ARG A 7 -7.66 -4.92 -21.50
CA ARG A 7 -8.09 -5.67 -20.31
C ARG A 7 -9.17 -4.84 -19.61
N GLN A 8 -10.41 -5.34 -19.63
CA GLN A 8 -11.54 -4.66 -18.99
C GLN A 8 -11.48 -4.76 -17.46
N ASP A 9 -10.67 -5.68 -16.95
CA ASP A 9 -10.53 -5.98 -15.53
C ASP A 9 -9.18 -5.44 -15.02
N VAL A 10 -9.21 -4.73 -13.89
CA VAL A 10 -8.02 -4.20 -13.21
C VAL A 10 -7.72 -5.09 -12.02
N THR A 11 -6.51 -5.62 -11.93
CA THR A 11 -6.09 -6.46 -10.79
C THR A 11 -5.43 -5.59 -9.71
N ILE A 12 -6.04 -5.53 -8.54
CA ILE A 12 -5.53 -4.79 -7.37
C ILE A 12 -4.98 -5.80 -6.37
N GLY A 13 -3.67 -5.74 -6.14
CA GLY A 13 -3.00 -6.51 -5.10
C GLY A 13 -3.13 -5.85 -3.74
N ILE A 14 -3.33 -6.64 -2.69
CA ILE A 14 -3.22 -6.20 -1.29
C ILE A 14 -2.08 -6.97 -0.65
N LEU A 15 -1.06 -6.30 -0.14
CA LEU A 15 0.06 -6.95 0.55
C LEU A 15 -0.47 -7.64 1.82
N ALA A 16 -0.42 -8.98 1.84
CA ALA A 16 -1.07 -9.81 2.86
C ALA A 16 -0.05 -10.59 3.70
N LEU A 17 1.05 -9.93 4.06
CA LEU A 17 2.08 -10.48 4.95
C LEU A 17 1.77 -10.23 6.43
N GLN A 18 1.29 -9.02 6.75
CA GLN A 18 0.85 -8.60 8.07
C GLN A 18 -0.07 -7.38 7.93
N GLY A 19 -0.94 -7.15 8.91
CA GLY A 19 -1.74 -5.94 9.02
C GLY A 19 -3.21 -6.14 8.66
N ALA A 20 -3.92 -5.03 8.51
CA ALA A 20 -5.37 -4.94 8.29
C ALA A 20 -5.76 -5.17 6.81
N PHE A 21 -5.26 -6.25 6.19
CA PHE A 21 -5.54 -6.53 4.78
C PHE A 21 -6.98 -7.01 4.54
N ALA A 22 -7.62 -7.62 5.54
CA ALA A 22 -8.99 -8.11 5.45
C ALA A 22 -10.01 -6.96 5.32
N GLU A 23 -9.80 -5.88 6.06
CA GLU A 23 -10.62 -4.67 6.00
C GLU A 23 -10.53 -4.02 4.61
N HIS A 24 -9.33 -3.96 4.04
CA HIS A 24 -9.13 -3.49 2.66
C HIS A 24 -9.90 -4.34 1.65
N GLN A 25 -9.83 -5.68 1.76
CA GLN A 25 -10.57 -6.58 0.87
C GLN A 25 -12.09 -6.34 0.93
N VAL A 26 -12.66 -6.19 2.12
CA VAL A 26 -14.09 -5.90 2.30
C VAL A 26 -14.47 -4.55 1.72
N MET A 27 -13.61 -3.54 1.86
CA MET A 27 -13.88 -2.21 1.30
C MET A 27 -13.84 -2.20 -0.23
N PHE A 28 -12.89 -2.91 -0.86
CA PHE A 28 -12.85 -3.00 -2.32
C PHE A 28 -14.06 -3.73 -2.91
N GLN A 29 -14.63 -4.71 -2.21
CA GLN A 29 -15.87 -5.36 -2.64
C GLN A 29 -17.08 -4.41 -2.65
N LYS A 30 -17.07 -3.36 -1.82
CA LYS A 30 -18.12 -2.34 -1.74
C LYS A 30 -17.98 -1.24 -2.79
N VAL A 31 -16.81 -1.10 -3.42
CA VAL A 31 -16.59 -0.09 -4.45
C VAL A 31 -17.22 -0.54 -5.76
N SER A 32 -18.38 0.04 -6.08
CA SER A 32 -18.95 -0.11 -7.41
C SER A 32 -18.19 0.79 -8.39
N SER A 33 -17.57 0.19 -9.40
CA SER A 33 -16.89 0.91 -10.46
C SER A 33 -17.28 0.34 -11.83
N LYS A 34 -17.20 1.17 -12.87
CA LYS A 34 -17.56 0.78 -14.25
C LYS A 34 -16.66 -0.34 -14.81
N LYS A 35 -15.50 -0.57 -14.19
CA LYS A 35 -14.56 -1.64 -14.51
C LYS A 35 -14.56 -2.66 -13.37
N LYS A 36 -14.43 -3.94 -13.69
CA LYS A 36 -14.35 -4.98 -12.66
C LYS A 36 -12.97 -4.94 -12.02
N ALA A 37 -12.93 -4.74 -10.69
CA ALA A 37 -11.70 -4.86 -9.92
C ALA A 37 -11.55 -6.30 -9.43
N VAL A 38 -10.44 -6.95 -9.75
CA VAL A 38 -10.07 -8.28 -9.22
C VAL A 38 -9.11 -8.08 -8.07
N ILE A 39 -9.43 -8.61 -6.90
CA ILE A 39 -8.59 -8.48 -5.70
C ILE A 39 -7.72 -9.72 -5.54
N VAL A 40 -6.41 -9.51 -5.38
CA VAL A 40 -5.43 -10.56 -5.13
C VAL A 40 -4.71 -10.27 -3.82
N LEU A 41 -4.62 -11.27 -2.94
CA LEU A 41 -3.78 -11.18 -1.76
C LEU A 41 -2.35 -11.51 -2.15
N VAL A 42 -1.45 -10.56 -1.98
CA VAL A 42 -0.04 -10.67 -2.39
C VAL A 42 0.77 -11.20 -1.22
N ARG A 43 1.25 -12.45 -1.36
CA ARG A 43 2.17 -13.09 -0.40
C ARG A 43 3.47 -13.55 -1.04
N THR A 44 3.49 -13.67 -2.37
CA THR A 44 4.65 -14.09 -3.16
C THR A 44 4.87 -13.18 -4.36
N GLU A 45 6.01 -13.36 -5.03
CA GLU A 45 6.36 -12.57 -6.22
C GLU A 45 5.40 -12.86 -7.39
N GLU A 46 4.94 -14.11 -7.52
CA GLU A 46 3.99 -14.51 -8.56
C GLU A 46 2.64 -13.82 -8.37
N ASP A 47 2.20 -13.62 -7.12
CA ASP A 47 0.99 -12.85 -6.83
C ASP A 47 1.17 -11.37 -7.20
N LEU A 48 2.34 -10.80 -6.87
CA LEU A 48 2.67 -9.42 -7.22
C LEU A 48 2.70 -9.22 -8.75
N GLY A 49 3.22 -10.20 -9.49
CA GLY A 49 3.31 -10.16 -10.96
C GLY A 49 1.95 -10.06 -11.66
N LYS A 50 0.88 -10.57 -11.04
CA LYS A 50 -0.50 -10.51 -11.57
C LYS A 50 -1.13 -9.12 -11.39
N CYS A 51 -0.60 -8.28 -10.52
CA CYS A 51 -1.25 -7.05 -10.07
C CYS A 51 -0.96 -5.87 -11.02
N ASP A 52 -1.98 -5.07 -11.32
CA ASP A 52 -1.86 -3.80 -12.05
C ASP A 52 -1.62 -2.62 -11.09
N ALA A 53 -2.12 -2.73 -9.85
CA ALA A 53 -1.89 -1.80 -8.76
C ALA A 53 -1.66 -2.56 -7.44
N LEU A 54 -1.01 -1.93 -6.46
CA LEU A 54 -0.74 -2.54 -5.16
C LEU A 54 -1.22 -1.64 -4.02
N VAL A 55 -1.80 -2.25 -2.98
CA VAL A 55 -2.15 -1.61 -1.71
C VAL A 55 -1.29 -2.19 -0.60
N ILE A 56 -0.63 -1.33 0.17
CA ILE A 56 0.10 -1.70 1.38
C ILE A 56 -0.75 -1.28 2.58
N PRO A 57 -1.31 -2.25 3.35
CA PRO A 57 -2.23 -1.95 4.43
C PRO A 57 -1.53 -1.32 5.64
N GLY A 58 -2.35 -0.81 6.56
CA GLY A 58 -1.89 -0.42 7.89
C GLY A 58 -1.52 -1.64 8.74
N GLY A 59 -0.72 -1.42 9.78
CA GLY A 59 -0.19 -2.48 10.63
C GLY A 59 1.06 -1.99 11.37
N GLU A 60 2.04 -2.88 11.55
CA GLU A 60 3.32 -2.54 12.15
C GLU A 60 4.39 -2.51 11.05
N SER A 61 4.84 -1.30 10.70
CA SER A 61 5.72 -1.10 9.53
C SER A 61 7.04 -1.88 9.60
N THR A 62 7.66 -2.03 10.78
CA THR A 62 8.89 -2.82 10.93
C THR A 62 8.66 -4.31 10.71
N THR A 63 7.52 -4.83 11.15
CA THR A 63 7.11 -6.22 10.99
C THR A 63 6.80 -6.52 9.53
N ILE A 64 6.08 -5.64 8.84
CA ILE A 64 5.81 -5.77 7.41
C ILE A 64 7.11 -5.79 6.61
N ALA A 65 8.05 -4.88 6.89
CA ALA A 65 9.36 -4.86 6.24
C ALA A 65 10.16 -6.15 6.47
N LEU A 66 10.22 -6.61 7.73
CA LEU A 66 10.91 -7.84 8.09
C LEU A 66 10.32 -9.05 7.35
N LEU A 67 9.00 -9.20 7.32
CA LEU A 67 8.34 -10.30 6.63
C LEU A 67 8.52 -10.22 5.11
N ALA A 68 8.48 -9.02 4.53
CA ALA A 68 8.75 -8.82 3.11
C ALA A 68 10.20 -9.21 2.77
N ARG A 69 11.17 -8.93 3.65
CA ARG A 69 12.56 -9.37 3.49
C ARG A 69 12.69 -10.88 3.56
N LEU A 70 12.08 -11.51 4.58
CA LEU A 70 12.12 -12.96 4.77
C LEU A 70 11.44 -13.70 3.61
N ALA A 71 10.41 -13.11 3.01
CA ALA A 71 9.74 -13.62 1.83
C ALA A 71 10.46 -13.31 0.50
N GLY A 72 11.62 -12.63 0.53
CA GLY A 72 12.35 -12.22 -0.68
C GLY A 72 11.65 -11.14 -1.53
N LEU A 73 10.60 -10.51 -1.00
CA LEU A 73 9.72 -9.60 -1.73
C LEU A 73 10.21 -8.15 -1.85
N LEU A 74 11.23 -7.75 -1.09
CA LEU A 74 11.69 -6.34 -1.10
C LEU A 74 12.16 -5.87 -2.49
N GLY A 75 12.91 -6.71 -3.21
CA GLY A 75 13.35 -6.41 -4.59
C GLY A 75 12.17 -6.26 -5.54
N PRO A 76 11.30 -7.28 -5.66
CA PRO A 76 10.09 -7.22 -6.48
C PRO A 76 9.18 -6.03 -6.16
N LEU A 77 8.98 -5.70 -4.88
CA LEU A 77 8.16 -4.55 -4.47
C LEU A 77 8.78 -3.22 -4.91
N ARG A 78 10.09 -3.05 -4.77
CA ARG A 78 10.82 -1.86 -5.24
C ARG A 78 10.73 -1.68 -6.74
N ASP A 79 10.78 -2.77 -7.49
CA ASP A 79 10.66 -2.71 -8.95
C ASP A 79 9.21 -2.49 -9.41
N PHE A 80 8.24 -3.01 -8.67
CA PHE A 80 6.82 -2.71 -8.88
C PHE A 80 6.55 -1.21 -8.72
N LEU A 81 7.07 -0.61 -7.64
CA LEU A 81 6.91 0.81 -7.32
C LEU A 81 7.39 1.77 -8.42
N LYS A 82 8.40 1.37 -9.19
CA LYS A 82 8.92 2.18 -10.31
C LYS A 82 8.02 2.16 -11.54
N LYS A 83 7.14 1.15 -11.65
CA LYS A 83 6.40 0.84 -12.89
C LYS A 83 4.89 0.98 -12.76
N LYS A 84 4.36 0.76 -11.56
CA LYS A 84 2.92 0.59 -11.31
C LYS A 84 2.49 1.37 -10.06
N PRO A 85 1.23 1.83 -10.01
CA PRO A 85 0.73 2.61 -8.89
C PRO A 85 0.66 1.79 -7.59
N VAL A 86 1.08 2.41 -6.49
CA VAL A 86 1.03 1.82 -5.14
C VAL A 86 0.38 2.78 -4.17
N TRP A 87 -0.54 2.28 -3.35
CA TRP A 87 -1.21 3.03 -2.30
C TRP A 87 -0.83 2.47 -0.93
N GLY A 88 -0.13 3.28 -0.13
CA GLY A 88 0.20 2.95 1.26
C GLY A 88 -0.77 3.61 2.23
N THR A 89 -1.29 2.84 3.19
CA THR A 89 -2.12 3.36 4.29
C THR A 89 -1.41 3.15 5.62
N CYS A 90 -1.33 4.19 6.47
CA CYS A 90 -0.66 4.15 7.78
C CYS A 90 0.77 3.57 7.69
N ALA A 91 0.98 2.33 8.16
CA ALA A 91 2.26 1.62 8.04
C ALA A 91 2.76 1.50 6.60
N GLY A 92 1.86 1.31 5.63
CA GLY A 92 2.22 1.31 4.21
C GLY A 92 2.76 2.66 3.74
N ALA A 93 2.20 3.78 4.22
CA ALA A 93 2.72 5.11 3.87
C ALA A 93 4.12 5.33 4.44
N ILE A 94 4.40 4.84 5.65
CA ILE A 94 5.74 4.87 6.24
C ILE A 94 6.72 4.06 5.39
N LEU A 95 6.35 2.87 4.92
CA LEU A 95 7.21 2.02 4.10
C LEU A 95 7.53 2.62 2.71
N LEU A 96 6.60 3.39 2.15
CA LEU A 96 6.78 4.09 0.86
C LEU A 96 7.61 5.37 0.96
N SER A 97 7.85 5.88 2.18
CA SER A 97 8.64 7.08 2.40
C SER A 97 10.11 6.88 2.01
N GLN A 98 10.75 7.94 1.54
CA GLN A 98 12.19 7.93 1.22
C GLN A 98 13.06 7.97 2.47
N ALA A 99 12.58 8.64 3.52
CA ALA A 99 13.29 8.79 4.78
C ALA A 99 12.32 8.80 5.96
N ILE A 100 12.79 8.29 7.10
CA ILE A 100 12.10 8.40 8.38
C ILE A 100 12.90 9.32 9.31
N GLU A 101 12.28 10.41 9.78
CA GLU A 101 12.84 11.25 10.84
C GLU A 101 12.85 10.50 12.18
N GLY A 102 13.98 10.55 12.89
CA GLY A 102 14.13 9.91 14.20
C GLY A 102 14.23 8.38 14.16
N ALA A 103 14.65 7.79 13.04
CA ALA A 103 14.85 6.34 12.93
C ALA A 103 15.73 5.83 14.09
N LYS A 104 15.27 4.76 14.76
CA LYS A 104 16.04 4.10 15.83
C LYS A 104 17.43 3.69 15.32
N LYS A 105 18.44 3.73 16.19
CA LYS A 105 19.77 3.14 15.92
C LYS A 105 19.58 1.68 15.47
N GLY A 106 19.86 1.41 14.20
CA GLY A 106 19.55 0.13 13.53
C GLY A 106 18.87 0.29 12.18
N GLY A 107 18.26 1.47 11.91
CA GLY A 107 17.57 1.73 10.65
C GLY A 107 16.25 0.97 10.50
N GLN A 108 15.39 1.43 9.60
CA GLN A 108 14.19 0.72 9.18
C GLN A 108 14.28 0.50 7.68
N GLU A 109 14.00 -0.72 7.22
CA GLU A 109 13.94 -1.01 5.80
C GLU A 109 12.72 -0.34 5.17
N LEU A 110 13.01 0.55 4.21
CA LEU A 110 12.04 1.27 3.42
C LEU A 110 11.98 0.68 2.01
N LEU A 111 10.78 0.67 1.45
CA LEU A 111 10.57 0.37 0.04
C LEU A 111 10.90 1.62 -0.81
N GLY A 112 10.62 2.81 -0.29
CA GLY A 112 10.71 4.06 -1.03
C GLY A 112 9.61 4.16 -2.10
N GLY A 113 9.79 5.06 -3.07
CA GLY A 113 8.87 5.23 -4.21
C GLY A 113 8.04 6.51 -4.16
N ILE A 114 7.98 7.20 -3.02
CA ILE A 114 7.41 8.55 -2.92
C ILE A 114 8.45 9.47 -2.28
N SER A 115 8.73 10.63 -2.90
CA SER A 115 9.69 11.64 -2.41
C SER A 115 9.14 12.43 -1.22
N VAL A 116 8.84 11.72 -0.13
CA VAL A 116 8.32 12.26 1.12
C VAL A 116 9.12 11.68 2.29
N THR A 117 9.46 12.55 3.24
CA THR A 117 10.01 12.18 4.55
C THR A 117 8.86 12.00 5.52
N THR A 118 8.84 10.91 6.29
CA THR A 118 7.82 10.64 7.30
C THR A 118 8.41 10.60 8.71
N ALA A 119 7.64 10.94 9.73
CA ALA A 119 8.04 10.76 11.13
C ALA A 119 7.15 9.71 11.79
N ARG A 120 7.73 8.73 12.50
CA ARG A 120 6.94 7.75 13.27
C ARG A 120 6.33 8.44 14.49
N ASN A 121 5.05 8.18 14.76
CA ASN A 121 4.36 8.63 15.98
C ASN A 121 4.36 10.15 16.21
N GLY A 122 4.13 10.97 15.17
CA GLY A 122 4.05 12.43 15.31
C GLY A 122 2.99 12.93 16.33
N TRP A 123 2.07 12.06 16.76
CA TRP A 123 0.99 12.38 17.70
C TRP A 123 1.07 11.63 19.06
N GLY A 124 2.10 10.80 19.30
CA GLY A 124 2.29 10.05 20.54
C GLY A 124 1.74 8.61 20.53
N SER A 125 1.49 8.03 21.71
CA SER A 125 1.01 6.65 21.86
C SER A 125 -0.40 6.45 21.30
N GLN A 126 -0.81 5.19 21.12
CA GLN A 126 -2.14 4.83 20.58
C GLN A 126 -3.32 5.42 21.39
N VAL A 127 -3.08 5.81 22.65
CA VAL A 127 -4.04 6.50 23.54
C VAL A 127 -4.37 7.92 23.04
N ARG A 128 -3.55 8.48 22.13
CA ARG A 128 -3.74 9.80 21.51
C ARG A 128 -4.32 9.73 20.10
N SER A 129 -4.90 8.60 19.67
CA SER A 129 -5.58 8.56 18.37
C SER A 129 -6.78 9.51 18.36
N LEU A 130 -6.89 10.32 17.31
CA LEU A 130 -7.97 11.25 17.10
C LEU A 130 -8.59 10.97 15.73
N GLU A 131 -9.92 10.99 15.64
CA GLU A 131 -10.62 10.99 14.36
C GLU A 131 -10.81 12.42 13.89
N ILE A 132 -10.34 12.73 12.68
CA ILE A 132 -10.52 14.04 12.05
C ILE A 132 -11.35 13.86 10.80
N ARG A 133 -12.46 14.59 10.70
CA ARG A 133 -13.27 14.64 9.49
C ARG A 133 -12.56 15.52 8.45
N THR A 134 -11.97 14.89 7.44
CA THR A 134 -11.17 15.57 6.40
C THR A 134 -11.99 16.13 5.23
N PHE A 135 -13.29 15.83 5.14
CA PHE A 135 -14.13 16.28 4.02
C PHE A 135 -15.00 17.49 4.37
N ARG A 136 -14.64 18.67 3.83
CA ARG A 136 -15.59 19.71 3.43
C ARG A 136 -15.97 19.42 1.97
N LYS A 137 -17.28 19.35 1.68
CA LYS A 137 -17.87 19.13 0.34
C LYS A 137 -17.14 20.00 -0.70
N LEU A 138 -16.48 19.36 -1.66
CA LEU A 138 -15.79 20.03 -2.77
C LEU A 138 -16.20 19.39 -4.10
N LEU A 139 -17.49 19.11 -4.27
CA LEU A 139 -18.06 18.67 -5.55
C LEU A 139 -19.53 19.12 -5.63
N THR A 140 -19.75 20.32 -6.14
CA THR A 140 -20.94 20.65 -6.92
C THR A 140 -20.43 21.07 -8.30
N PRO A 141 -20.66 20.26 -9.35
CA PRO A 141 -20.32 20.68 -10.71
C PRO A 141 -21.30 21.77 -11.20
N PRO A 142 -20.87 22.70 -12.08
CA PRO A 142 -21.76 23.59 -12.82
C PRO A 142 -22.60 22.84 -13.86
#